data_AF-A0A7W1LSD7-F1
#
_entry.id   AF-A0A7W1LSD7-F1
#
_cell.length_a   1.000
_cell.length_b   1.000
_cell.length_c   1.000
_cell.angle_alpha   90.00
_cell.angle_beta   90.00
_cell.angle_gamma   90.00
#
_symmetry.space_group_name_H-M   'P 1'
#
loop_
_entity.id
_entity.type
_entity.pdbx_description
1 polymer ?
#
loop_
_entity_poly.entity_id
_entity_poly.type
_entity_poly.pdbx_seq_one_letter_code
_entity_poly.pdbx_strand_id
1 'polypeptide(L)'
;MSRETFYFWKRRYDAEGLDGLEPRSRAPKTNPQRIGDELEDAIVALRKQLDDLGVDSGAGTIHWHLGRQGRPAVPSEATIWRALVRRGFVVSRVKVPETGQSWV
;
A
#
# COMPACT_ATOMS: atom_id res chain seq x y z
N MET A 1 -9.82 -25.33 20.77
CA MET A 1 -9.53 -24.11 21.56
C MET A 1 -8.29 -24.38 22.40
N SER A 2 -7.15 -23.76 22.10
CA SER A 2 -5.95 -23.88 22.96
C SER A 2 -6.13 -23.05 24.23
N ARG A 3 -5.46 -23.45 25.33
CA ARG A 3 -5.42 -22.68 26.59
C ARG A 3 -4.89 -21.26 26.35
N GLU A 4 -3.90 -21.11 25.48
CA GLU A 4 -3.36 -19.78 25.11
C GLU A 4 -4.42 -18.88 24.46
N THR A 5 -5.23 -19.44 23.56
CA THR A 5 -6.31 -18.68 22.90
C THR A 5 -7.36 -18.23 23.91
N PHE A 6 -7.72 -19.06 24.88
CA PHE A 6 -8.65 -18.70 25.95
C PHE A 6 -8.11 -17.52 26.78
N TYR A 7 -6.86 -17.61 27.25
CA TYR A 7 -6.27 -16.53 28.06
C TYR A 7 -6.01 -15.25 27.26
N PHE A 8 -5.72 -15.34 25.95
CA PHE A 8 -5.65 -14.18 25.07
C PHE A 8 -6.98 -13.40 25.04
N TRP A 9 -8.09 -14.10 24.80
CA TRP A 9 -9.41 -13.45 24.76
C TRP A 9 -9.85 -12.97 26.14
N LYS A 10 -9.58 -13.73 27.20
CA LYS A 10 -9.83 -13.30 28.58
C LYS A 10 -9.10 -12.00 28.90
N ARG A 11 -7.81 -11.89 28.57
CA ARG A 11 -7.04 -10.64 28.79
C ARG A 11 -7.62 -9.44 28.04
N ARG A 12 -8.13 -9.64 26.82
CA ARG A 12 -8.78 -8.56 26.05
C ARG A 12 -10.13 -8.18 26.62
N TYR A 13 -10.93 -9.16 27.04
CA TYR A 13 -12.21 -8.91 27.69
C TYR A 13 -12.05 -8.17 29.03
N ASP A 14 -11.09 -8.59 29.85
CA ASP A 14 -10.82 -7.96 31.15
C ASP A 14 -10.33 -6.50 30.97
N ALA A 15 -9.72 -6.15 29.84
CA ALA A 15 -9.20 -4.80 29.55
C ALA A 15 -10.19 -3.89 28.81
N GLU A 16 -10.98 -4.44 27.89
CA GLU A 16 -11.75 -3.67 26.90
C GLU A 16 -13.23 -4.09 26.82
N GLY A 17 -13.68 -4.99 27.70
CA GLY A 17 -15.05 -5.50 27.72
C GLY A 17 -15.43 -6.27 26.45
N LEU A 18 -16.69 -6.15 26.03
CA LEU A 18 -17.21 -6.82 24.83
C LEU A 18 -16.52 -6.35 23.55
N ASP A 19 -16.12 -5.07 23.47
CA ASP A 19 -15.38 -4.50 22.33
C ASP A 19 -14.01 -5.17 22.16
N GLY A 20 -13.45 -5.66 23.26
CA GLY A 20 -12.24 -6.48 23.28
C GLY A 20 -12.36 -7.79 22.52
N LEU A 21 -13.58 -8.30 22.30
CA LEU A 21 -13.84 -9.54 21.57
C LEU A 21 -13.99 -9.34 20.06
N GLU A 22 -14.02 -8.10 19.57
CA GLU A 22 -14.10 -7.84 18.15
C GLU A 22 -12.84 -8.32 17.40
N PRO A 23 -13.01 -9.00 16.25
CA PRO A 23 -11.92 -9.35 15.36
C PRO A 23 -11.16 -8.09 14.93
N ARG A 24 -9.91 -7.97 15.35
CA ARG A 24 -9.00 -6.93 14.86
C ARG A 24 -8.31 -7.39 13.59
N SER A 25 -7.93 -6.41 12.77
CA SER A 25 -7.03 -6.65 11.65
C SER A 25 -5.79 -7.40 12.12
N ARG A 26 -5.53 -8.54 11.46
CA ARG A 26 -4.32 -9.35 11.65
C ARG A 26 -3.19 -8.90 10.72
N ALA A 27 -3.42 -7.86 9.92
CA ALA A 27 -2.43 -7.38 8.99
C ALA A 27 -1.19 -6.87 9.76
N PRO A 28 0.03 -7.13 9.26
CA PRO A 28 1.24 -6.54 9.80
C PRO A 28 1.10 -5.01 9.85
N LYS A 29 1.42 -4.41 11.00
CA LYS A 29 1.38 -2.94 11.16
C LYS A 29 2.46 -2.24 10.33
N THR A 30 3.51 -2.96 9.94
CA THR A 30 4.66 -2.46 9.20
C THR A 30 5.02 -3.41 8.06
N ASN A 31 5.43 -2.86 6.93
CA ASN A 31 5.98 -3.64 5.82
C ASN A 31 7.48 -3.33 5.70
N PRO A 32 8.38 -4.23 6.14
CA PRO A 32 9.82 -4.01 6.06
C PRO A 32 10.37 -3.97 4.62
N GLN A 33 9.60 -4.43 3.63
CA GLN A 33 9.93 -4.29 2.20
C GLN A 33 9.38 -3.01 1.58
N ARG A 34 8.79 -2.11 2.38
CA ARG A 34 8.35 -0.81 1.89
C ARG A 34 9.57 0.00 1.47
N ILE A 35 9.51 0.59 0.28
CA ILE A 35 10.50 1.59 -0.13
C ILE A 35 10.52 2.72 0.90
N GLY A 36 11.72 3.23 1.21
CA GLY A 36 11.88 4.32 2.16
C GLY A 36 11.11 5.57 1.72
N ASP A 37 10.66 6.37 2.69
CA ASP A 37 9.81 7.53 2.43
C ASP A 37 10.52 8.55 1.50
N GLU A 38 11.85 8.72 1.60
CA GLU A 38 12.67 9.53 0.67
C GLU A 38 12.58 9.06 -0.80
N LEU A 39 12.48 7.75 -1.04
CA LEU A 39 12.38 7.21 -2.38
C LEU A 39 10.96 7.41 -2.94
N GLU A 40 9.94 7.31 -2.08
CA GLU A 40 8.58 7.67 -2.47
C GLU A 40 8.46 9.15 -2.84
N ASP A 41 9.05 10.03 -2.04
CA ASP A 41 8.98 11.46 -2.29
C ASP A 41 9.74 11.83 -3.57
N ALA A 42 10.86 11.16 -3.88
CA ALA A 42 11.55 11.31 -5.16
C ALA A 42 10.71 10.86 -6.36
N ILE A 43 9.98 9.74 -6.23
CA ILE A 43 9.02 9.27 -7.25
C ILE A 43 7.94 10.33 -7.50
N VAL A 44 7.37 10.88 -6.42
CA VAL A 44 6.32 11.90 -6.51
C VAL A 44 6.85 13.20 -7.11
N ALA A 45 8.05 13.63 -6.72
CA ALA A 45 8.68 14.83 -7.28
C ALA A 45 8.91 14.69 -8.79
N LEU A 46 9.44 13.55 -9.24
CA LEU A 46 9.59 13.26 -10.67
C LEU A 46 8.25 13.19 -11.40
N ARG A 47 7.23 12.55 -10.82
CA ARG A 47 5.88 12.49 -11.39
C ARG A 47 5.32 13.88 -11.66
N LYS A 48 5.49 14.81 -10.72
CA LYS A 48 5.05 16.21 -10.86
C LYS A 48 5.86 16.97 -11.90
N GLN A 49 7.20 16.86 -11.86
CA GLN A 49 8.06 17.50 -12.85
C GLN A 49 7.72 17.07 -14.29
N LEU A 50 7.45 15.77 -14.50
CA LEU A 50 7.08 15.25 -15.80
C LEU A 50 5.68 15.72 -16.25
N ASP A 51 4.73 15.82 -15.32
CA ASP A 51 3.41 16.41 -15.61
C ASP A 51 3.50 17.89 -15.95
N ASP A 52 4.29 18.66 -15.21
CA ASP A 52 4.50 20.10 -15.45
C ASP A 52 5.14 20.34 -16.83
N LEU A 53 5.97 19.39 -17.28
CA LEU A 53 6.56 19.40 -18.63
C LEU A 53 5.58 18.91 -19.72
N GLY A 54 4.41 18.38 -19.35
CA GLY A 54 3.42 17.84 -20.29
C GLY A 54 3.89 16.58 -21.02
N VAL A 55 4.85 15.84 -20.47
CA VAL A 55 5.40 14.60 -21.06
C VAL A 55 4.86 13.36 -20.35
N ASP A 56 5.19 12.17 -20.89
CA ASP A 56 4.80 10.93 -20.23
C ASP A 56 5.37 10.85 -18.81
N SER A 57 4.48 10.58 -17.88
CA SER A 57 4.74 10.53 -16.44
C SER A 57 4.37 9.17 -15.85
N GLY A 58 4.36 8.14 -16.71
CA GLY A 58 4.16 6.75 -16.36
C GLY A 58 5.27 6.17 -15.48
N ALA A 59 4.98 5.00 -14.89
CA ALA A 59 5.92 4.31 -14.00
C ALA A 59 7.23 3.91 -14.71
N GLY A 60 7.18 3.53 -15.99
CA GLY A 60 8.36 3.21 -16.80
C GLY A 60 9.25 4.42 -17.05
N THR A 61 8.66 5.56 -17.37
CA THR A 61 9.41 6.81 -17.57
C THR A 61 10.06 7.27 -16.27
N ILE A 62 9.34 7.22 -15.14
CA ILE A 62 9.92 7.51 -13.82
C ILE A 62 11.05 6.54 -13.48
N HIS A 63 10.89 5.25 -13.75
CA HIS A 63 11.93 4.24 -13.53
C HIS A 63 13.21 4.59 -14.30
N TRP A 64 13.07 4.94 -15.58
CA TRP A 64 14.19 5.37 -16.42
C TRP A 64 14.89 6.62 -15.87
N HIS A 65 14.12 7.64 -15.45
CA HIS A 65 14.68 8.86 -14.85
C HIS A 65 15.42 8.58 -13.53
N LEU A 66 14.87 7.71 -12.66
CA LEU A 66 15.53 7.31 -11.41
C LEU A 66 16.84 6.57 -11.65
N GLY A 67 16.91 5.71 -12.67
CA GLY A 67 18.16 5.04 -13.07
C GLY A 67 19.23 6.01 -13.55
N ARG A 68 18.83 7.07 -14.27
CA ARG A 68 19.74 8.10 -14.77
C ARG A 68 20.32 8.99 -13.68
N GLN A 69 19.64 9.10 -12.53
CA GLN A 69 20.12 9.82 -11.35
C GLN A 69 21.20 9.05 -10.56
N GLY A 70 21.60 7.85 -11.02
CA GLY A 70 22.69 7.09 -10.41
C GLY A 70 22.34 6.49 -9.04
N ARG A 71 21.05 6.30 -8.73
CA ARG A 71 20.63 5.69 -7.47
C ARG A 71 21.04 4.20 -7.44
N PRO A 72 21.63 3.71 -6.33
CA PRO A 72 22.14 2.34 -6.25
C PRO A 72 21.05 1.26 -6.26
N ALA A 73 19.82 1.61 -5.87
CA ALA A 73 18.67 0.71 -5.91
C ALA A 73 17.46 1.44 -6.49
N VAL A 74 17.17 1.20 -7.77
CA VAL A 74 15.97 1.72 -8.42
C VAL A 74 14.82 0.73 -8.20
N PRO A 75 13.68 1.18 -7.66
CA PRO A 75 12.52 0.31 -7.49
C PRO A 75 11.97 -0.13 -8.85
N SER A 76 11.41 -1.34 -8.90
CA SER A 76 10.73 -1.83 -10.11
C SER A 76 9.56 -0.93 -10.50
N GLU A 77 9.19 -0.93 -11.78
CA GLU A 77 8.03 -0.17 -12.27
C GLU A 77 6.74 -0.49 -11.50
N ALA A 78 6.53 -1.76 -11.14
CA ALA A 78 5.39 -2.18 -10.32
C ALA A 78 5.41 -1.55 -8.92
N THR A 79 6.59 -1.36 -8.34
CA THR A 79 6.76 -0.70 -7.03
C THR A 79 6.49 0.80 -7.13
N ILE A 80 6.98 1.44 -8.21
CA ILE A 80 6.69 2.85 -8.52
C ILE A 80 5.19 3.05 -8.71
N TRP A 81 4.54 2.19 -9.49
CA TRP A 81 3.09 2.24 -9.70
C TRP A 81 2.31 2.10 -8.39
N ARG A 82 2.66 1.13 -7.53
CA ARG A 82 2.03 0.98 -6.20
C ARG A 82 2.23 2.21 -5.33
N ALA A 83 3.41 2.84 -5.38
CA ALA A 83 3.70 4.07 -4.66
C ALA A 83 2.80 5.22 -5.15
N LEU A 84 2.64 5.37 -6.47
CA LEU A 84 1.76 6.37 -7.08
C LEU A 84 0.29 6.15 -6.72
N VAL A 85 -0.20 4.90 -6.75
CA VAL A 85 -1.57 4.55 -6.34
C VAL A 85 -1.81 4.91 -4.88
N ARG A 86 -0.89 4.52 -3.98
CA ARG A 86 -1.01 4.82 -2.54
C ARG A 86 -0.99 6.32 -2.25
N ARG A 87 -0.22 7.10 -3.01
CA ARG A 87 -0.16 8.56 -2.90
C ARG A 87 -1.28 9.28 -3.68
N GLY A 88 -2.16 8.54 -4.35
CA GLY A 88 -3.34 9.08 -5.04
C GLY A 88 -3.11 9.63 -6.45
N PHE A 89 -1.91 9.45 -7.03
CA PHE A 89 -1.60 9.92 -8.38
C PHE A 89 -2.16 9.01 -9.49
N VAL A 90 -2.54 7.77 -9.15
CA VAL A 90 -3.14 6.82 -10.08
C VAL A 90 -4.35 6.19 -9.42
N VAL A 91 -5.51 6.27 -10.08
CA VAL A 91 -6.70 5.55 -9.63
C VAL A 91 -6.52 4.09 -10.00
N SER A 92 -6.44 3.22 -9.00
CA SER A 92 -6.54 1.78 -9.25
C SER A 92 -7.96 1.48 -9.73
N ARG A 93 -8.09 0.78 -10.85
CA ARG A 93 -9.38 0.22 -11.24
C ARG A 93 -9.71 -0.86 -10.22
N VAL A 94 -10.50 -0.52 -9.21
CA VAL A 94 -11.08 -1.50 -8.30
C VAL A 94 -11.85 -2.49 -9.17
N LYS A 95 -11.48 -3.77 -9.08
CA LYS A 95 -12.25 -4.83 -9.72
C LYS A 95 -13.57 -4.90 -8.96
N VAL A 96 -14.63 -4.34 -9.54
CA VAL A 96 -15.98 -4.47 -8.98
C VAL A 96 -16.25 -5.96 -8.89
N PRO A 97 -16.57 -6.53 -7.71
CA PRO A 97 -16.92 -7.93 -7.62
C PRO A 97 -18.15 -8.15 -8.49
N GLU A 98 -18.02 -9.07 -9.44
CA GLU A 98 -19.10 -9.54 -10.30
C GLU A 98 -20.20 -10.06 -9.37
N THR A 99 -21.23 -9.23 -9.11
CA THR A 99 -22.31 -9.57 -8.21
C THR A 99 -23.23 -10.54 -8.94
N GLY A 100 -22.82 -11.81 -8.97
CA GLY A 100 -23.69 -12.92 -9.26
C GLY A 100 -24.50 -13.24 -8.02
N GLN A 101 -25.75 -12.79 -7.98
CA GLN A 101 -26.94 -13.53 -7.54
C GLN A 101 -28.09 -12.55 -7.24
N SER A 102 -29.05 -12.49 -8.17
CA SER A 102 -30.43 -12.14 -7.85
C SER A 102 -31.03 -13.32 -7.09
N TRP A 103 -31.42 -13.10 -5.84
CA TRP A 103 -32.36 -13.98 -5.18
C TRP A 103 -33.76 -13.41 -5.43
N VAL A 104 -34.47 -14.05 -6.36
CA VAL A 104 -35.94 -13.95 -6.52
C VAL A 104 -36.54 -15.14 -5.80
#